data_AF-A0A2A4JUI6-F1
#
_entry.id   AF-A0A2A4JUI6-F1
#
_cell.length_a   1.000
_cell.length_b   1.000
_cell.length_c   1.000
_cell.angle_alpha   90.00
_cell.angle_beta   90.00
_cell.angle_gamma   90.00
#
_symmetry.space_group_name_H-M   'P 1'
#
loop_
_entity.id
_entity.type
_entity.pdbx_description
1 polymer ?
#
loop_
_entity_poly.entity_id
_entity_poly.type
_entity_poly.pdbx_seq_one_letter_code
_entity_poly.pdbx_strand_id
1 'polypeptide(L)'
;MLQSVLKRYLAVRTLKAFKAPESSQMRRIHVTSSLRHGEYEWQDPKSEDEVVNIVYIDKDGNRINVKGKVGDNVMYLAHRHEIPMEGACEASLACTTCHVYVQSDYFDKLPPSEEKEDDLLDMAPFLKENSRLGCQITLTKELEGIEVQLPKATRNFYVDGHKPKPH
;
A
#
# COMPACT_ATOMS: atom_id res chain seq x y z
N MET A 1 -42.59 34.34 79.20
CA MET A 1 -43.41 33.15 78.93
C MET A 1 -42.54 32.15 78.19
N LEU A 2 -41.91 31.23 78.91
CA LEU A 2 -42.44 29.89 79.19
C LEU A 2 -42.43 29.00 77.94
N GLN A 3 -41.38 28.19 77.89
CA GLN A 3 -41.40 26.74 77.61
C GLN A 3 -42.30 26.24 76.48
N SER A 4 -41.63 25.78 75.42
CA SER A 4 -41.90 24.58 74.60
C SER A 4 -41.43 24.93 73.19
N VAL A 5 -40.58 24.17 72.51
CA VAL A 5 -40.65 22.73 72.30
C VAL A 5 -39.22 22.25 72.08
N LEU A 6 -38.59 21.75 73.14
CA LEU A 6 -37.31 21.06 73.07
C LEU A 6 -37.61 19.57 73.14
N LYS A 7 -37.67 18.90 71.98
CA LYS A 7 -37.30 17.50 71.75
C LYS A 7 -37.73 17.07 70.36
N ARG A 8 -36.90 16.20 69.79
CA ARG A 8 -37.08 15.37 68.61
C ARG A 8 -36.44 15.99 67.37
N TYR A 9 -35.48 15.37 66.71
CA TYR A 9 -35.12 13.96 66.61
C TYR A 9 -33.73 13.89 65.94
N LEU A 10 -32.98 12.83 66.23
CA LEU A 10 -32.10 12.05 65.34
C LEU A 10 -31.29 12.78 64.23
N ALA A 11 -30.07 12.42 63.90
CA ALA A 11 -29.12 11.41 64.33
C ALA A 11 -27.90 11.64 63.42
N VAL A 12 -26.70 11.38 63.96
CA VAL A 12 -25.58 10.70 63.30
C VAL A 12 -25.41 10.91 61.79
N ARG A 13 -24.31 11.55 61.40
CA ARG A 13 -23.32 10.91 60.52
C ARG A 13 -22.04 11.72 60.46
N THR A 14 -21.00 11.15 61.04
CA THR A 14 -19.59 11.47 60.80
C THR A 14 -19.28 11.38 59.31
N LEU A 15 -18.94 12.52 58.69
CA LEU A 15 -18.39 12.53 57.34
C LEU A 15 -16.92 12.08 57.45
N LYS A 16 -16.67 10.80 57.12
CA LYS A 16 -15.32 10.32 56.84
C LYS A 16 -14.75 11.10 55.66
N ALA A 17 -13.59 11.71 55.85
CA ALA A 17 -12.81 12.33 54.80
C ALA A 17 -12.47 11.29 53.72
N PHE A 18 -12.85 11.56 52.47
CA PHE A 18 -12.43 10.78 51.31
C PHE A 18 -11.02 11.21 50.90
N LYS A 19 -10.07 10.26 50.97
CA LYS A 19 -8.69 10.40 50.51
C LYS A 19 -8.68 10.31 48.98
N ALA A 20 -8.02 11.25 48.30
CA ALA A 20 -7.89 11.27 46.85
C ALA A 20 -7.15 10.00 46.33
N PRO A 21 -7.51 9.46 45.15
CA PRO A 21 -6.83 8.31 44.58
C PRO A 21 -5.43 8.69 44.06
N GLU A 22 -4.50 7.78 44.30
CA GLU A 22 -3.06 7.91 44.10
C GLU A 22 -2.64 7.49 42.67
N SER A 23 -1.76 8.31 42.08
CA SER A 23 -0.93 8.09 40.89
C SER A 23 -1.58 7.56 39.60
N SER A 24 -1.82 8.48 38.66
CA SER A 24 -1.91 8.18 37.23
C SER A 24 -0.57 7.60 36.75
N GLN A 25 -0.53 6.30 36.47
CA GLN A 25 0.58 5.70 35.73
C GLN A 25 0.54 6.22 34.30
N MET A 26 1.47 7.12 34.00
CA MET A 26 1.68 7.67 32.67
C MET A 26 2.03 6.52 31.71
N ARG A 27 1.09 6.13 30.85
CA ARG A 27 1.36 5.15 29.79
C ARG A 27 2.45 5.73 28.89
N ARG A 28 3.63 5.13 28.89
CA ARG A 28 4.69 5.50 27.96
C ARG A 28 4.28 5.03 26.56
N ILE A 29 4.17 5.97 25.65
CA ILE A 29 4.04 5.69 24.22
C ILE A 29 5.43 5.24 23.77
N HIS A 30 5.55 3.99 23.32
CA HIS A 30 6.76 3.54 22.65
C HIS A 30 6.72 4.09 21.21
N VAL A 31 7.65 4.98 20.88
CA VAL A 31 7.93 5.37 19.50
C VAL A 31 9.04 4.47 18.97
N THR A 32 8.77 3.76 17.88
CA THR A 32 9.83 3.14 17.08
C THR A 32 10.66 4.25 16.42
N SER A 33 11.93 3.98 16.11
CA SER A 33 12.72 4.89 15.27
C SER A 33 11.94 5.19 14.00
N SER A 34 11.95 6.44 13.53
CA SER A 34 11.34 6.86 12.27
C SER A 34 11.97 6.11 11.10
N LEU A 35 11.49 4.90 10.82
CA LEU A 35 11.60 4.33 9.49
C LEU A 35 10.74 5.23 8.61
N ARG A 36 11.36 5.85 7.62
CA ARG A 36 10.63 6.66 6.64
C ARG A 36 9.85 5.68 5.77
N HIS A 37 8.61 5.41 6.16
CA HIS A 37 7.70 4.54 5.41
C HIS A 37 7.44 5.24 4.07
N GLY A 38 7.82 4.61 2.96
CA GLY A 38 7.49 5.08 1.60
C GLY A 38 8.60 5.82 0.83
N GLU A 39 9.78 6.09 1.39
CA GLU A 39 10.85 6.76 0.61
C GLU A 39 11.64 5.82 -0.30
N TYR A 40 11.45 4.50 -0.20
CA TYR A 40 12.27 3.55 -0.95
C TYR A 40 12.04 3.63 -2.47
N GLU A 41 10.78 3.77 -2.89
CA GLU A 41 10.36 3.87 -4.30
C GLU A 41 10.85 5.16 -4.99
N TRP A 42 11.18 6.19 -4.20
CA TRP A 42 11.57 7.52 -4.69
C TRP A 42 13.07 7.80 -4.55
N GLN A 43 13.86 6.80 -4.17
CA GLN A 43 15.32 6.92 -4.11
C GLN A 43 15.95 6.59 -5.45
N ASP A 44 16.81 7.49 -5.92
CA ASP A 44 17.68 7.25 -7.06
C ASP A 44 18.70 6.13 -6.76
N PRO A 45 19.10 5.32 -7.76
CA PRO A 45 20.14 4.31 -7.63
C PRO A 45 21.46 4.98 -7.21
N LYS A 46 22.20 4.35 -6.28
CA LYS A 46 23.45 4.92 -5.75
C LYS A 46 24.65 4.63 -6.66
N SER A 47 24.56 3.55 -7.45
CA SER A 47 25.57 3.14 -8.42
C SER A 47 24.91 2.58 -9.68
N GLU A 48 25.68 2.53 -10.77
CA GLU A 48 25.22 1.96 -12.05
C GLU A 48 24.86 0.46 -11.92
N ASP A 49 25.51 -0.26 -10.99
CA ASP A 49 25.25 -1.69 -10.74
C ASP A 49 23.87 -1.98 -10.13
N GLU A 50 23.18 -0.96 -9.64
CA GLU A 50 21.82 -1.04 -9.09
C GLU A 50 20.74 -0.71 -10.12
N VAL A 51 21.12 -0.27 -11.32
CA VAL A 51 20.16 0.08 -12.37
C VAL A 51 19.66 -1.18 -13.06
N VAL A 52 18.34 -1.26 -13.25
CA VAL A 52 17.66 -2.30 -14.03
C VAL A 52 16.78 -1.63 -15.08
N ASN A 53 16.97 -1.96 -16.34
CA ASN A 53 16.13 -1.43 -17.41
C ASN A 53 14.81 -2.21 -17.52
N ILE A 54 13.70 -1.50 -17.64
CA ILE A 54 12.36 -2.06 -17.86
C ILE A 54 11.68 -1.32 -19.03
N VAL A 55 10.94 -2.06 -19.84
CA VAL A 55 10.15 -1.52 -20.94
C VAL A 55 8.67 -1.70 -20.63
N TYR A 56 7.93 -0.59 -20.62
CA TYR A 56 6.48 -0.61 -20.52
C TYR A 56 5.88 -0.48 -21.92
N ILE A 57 4.94 -1.35 -22.24
CA ILE A 57 4.16 -1.30 -23.47
C ILE A 57 2.76 -0.82 -23.09
N ASP A 58 2.42 0.41 -23.49
CA ASP A 58 1.11 1.00 -23.19
C ASP A 58 -0.02 0.28 -23.95
N LYS A 59 -1.26 0.63 -23.62
CA LYS A 59 -2.51 0.13 -24.23
C LYS A 59 -2.54 0.34 -25.75
N ASP A 60 -1.89 1.41 -26.22
CA ASP A 60 -1.75 1.77 -27.63
C ASP A 60 -0.57 1.04 -28.33
N GLY A 61 0.22 0.27 -27.59
CA GLY A 61 1.42 -0.42 -28.10
C GLY A 61 2.70 0.41 -28.08
N ASN A 62 2.66 1.64 -27.54
CA ASN A 62 3.84 2.48 -27.41
C ASN A 62 4.82 1.90 -26.39
N ARG A 63 6.09 1.77 -26.78
CA ARG A 63 7.17 1.26 -25.91
C ARG A 63 7.84 2.42 -25.18
N ILE A 64 7.87 2.34 -23.86
CA ILE A 64 8.43 3.36 -22.96
C ILE A 64 9.54 2.72 -22.15
N ASN A 65 10.78 3.14 -22.39
CA ASN A 65 11.96 2.62 -21.70
C ASN A 65 12.19 3.42 -20.42
N VAL A 66 12.29 2.70 -19.30
CA VAL A 66 12.47 3.28 -17.97
C VAL A 66 13.65 2.62 -17.28
N LYS A 67 14.39 3.41 -16.52
CA LYS A 67 15.48 2.95 -15.65
C LYS A 67 14.94 2.84 -14.23
N GLY A 68 14.81 1.62 -13.73
CA GLY A 68 14.50 1.36 -12.33
C GLY A 68 15.76 1.05 -11.53
N LYS A 69 15.61 0.97 -10.22
CA LYS A 69 16.61 0.46 -9.29
C LYS A 69 16.22 -0.96 -8.86
N VAL A 70 17.21 -1.80 -8.56
CA VAL A 70 16.98 -3.09 -7.88
C VAL A 70 16.16 -2.84 -6.61
N GLY A 71 15.06 -3.58 -6.50
CA GLY A 71 14.09 -3.51 -5.42
C GLY A 71 12.91 -2.58 -5.69
N ASP A 72 12.93 -1.75 -6.73
CA ASP A 72 11.78 -0.91 -7.07
C ASP A 72 10.57 -1.78 -7.45
N ASN A 73 9.39 -1.33 -7.04
CA ASN A 73 8.14 -1.95 -7.41
C ASN A 73 7.73 -1.52 -8.82
N VAL A 74 7.38 -2.46 -9.69
CA VAL A 74 7.06 -2.17 -11.10
C VAL A 74 5.87 -1.21 -11.25
N MET A 75 4.88 -1.25 -10.35
CA MET A 75 3.74 -0.34 -10.38
C MET A 75 4.09 1.07 -9.92
N TYR A 76 4.84 1.22 -8.82
CA TYR A 76 5.27 2.54 -8.35
C TYR A 76 6.27 3.19 -9.31
N LEU A 77 7.16 2.40 -9.92
CA LEU A 77 8.04 2.89 -10.97
C LEU A 77 7.27 3.38 -12.20
N ALA A 78 6.18 2.71 -12.57
CA ALA A 78 5.30 3.17 -13.63
C ALA A 78 4.67 4.54 -13.31
N HIS A 79 4.17 4.72 -12.09
CA HIS A 79 3.64 5.99 -11.61
C HIS A 79 4.69 7.11 -11.63
N ARG A 80 5.91 6.82 -11.16
CA ARG A 80 7.04 7.76 -11.15
C ARG A 80 7.41 8.27 -12.55
N HIS A 81 7.23 7.44 -13.57
CA HIS A 81 7.53 7.76 -14.96
C HIS A 81 6.28 8.14 -15.78
N GLU A 82 5.17 8.48 -15.12
CA GLU A 82 3.91 8.92 -15.75
C GLU A 82 3.34 7.93 -16.78
N ILE A 83 3.64 6.64 -16.61
CA ILE A 83 3.06 5.58 -17.42
C ILE A 83 1.61 5.40 -16.96
N PRO A 84 0.63 5.27 -17.88
CA PRO A 84 -0.79 5.18 -17.54
C PRO A 84 -1.21 3.80 -17.01
N MET A 85 -0.39 3.25 -16.11
CA MET A 85 -0.71 2.09 -15.29
C MET A 85 -1.53 2.56 -14.08
N GLU A 86 -2.53 1.77 -13.70
CA GLU A 86 -3.32 2.04 -12.50
C GLU A 86 -2.76 1.29 -11.29
N GLY A 87 -3.06 1.79 -10.10
CA GLY A 87 -2.69 1.18 -8.84
C GLY A 87 -3.65 1.55 -7.72
N ALA A 88 -4.94 1.28 -7.89
CA ALA A 88 -6.00 1.80 -7.02
C ALA A 88 -5.90 1.36 -5.54
N CYS A 89 -5.26 0.21 -5.27
CA CYS A 89 -5.05 -0.29 -3.91
C CYS A 89 -3.64 -0.05 -3.35
N GLU A 90 -2.78 0.71 -4.06
CA GLU A 90 -1.44 1.07 -3.57
C GLU A 90 -0.59 -0.17 -3.17
N ALA A 91 -0.57 -1.18 -4.05
CA ALA A 91 0.13 -2.45 -3.83
C ALA A 91 -0.36 -3.31 -2.64
N SER A 92 -1.55 -3.05 -2.10
CA SER A 92 -2.11 -3.80 -0.96
C SER A 92 -2.70 -5.19 -1.30
N LEU A 93 -2.43 -5.72 -2.50
CA LEU A 93 -3.00 -6.99 -3.01
C LEU A 93 -4.53 -7.07 -2.82
N ALA A 94 -5.25 -6.03 -3.25
CA ALA A 94 -6.70 -5.90 -3.05
C ALA A 94 -7.49 -5.54 -4.32
N CYS A 95 -6.81 -5.40 -5.47
CA CYS A 95 -7.44 -5.10 -6.75
C CYS A 95 -6.60 -5.65 -7.92
N THR A 96 -7.12 -5.54 -9.14
CA THR A 96 -6.46 -5.97 -10.38
C THR A 96 -6.10 -4.81 -11.32
N THR A 97 -6.10 -3.57 -10.83
CA THR A 97 -5.86 -2.40 -11.69
C THR A 97 -4.41 -2.30 -12.17
N CYS A 98 -3.47 -2.93 -11.46
CA CYS A 98 -2.06 -3.01 -11.83
C CYS A 98 -1.73 -4.22 -12.71
N HIS A 99 -2.74 -4.88 -13.30
CA HIS A 99 -2.56 -6.04 -14.16
C HIS A 99 -1.64 -5.71 -15.35
N VAL A 100 -0.67 -6.58 -15.59
CA VAL A 100 0.25 -6.53 -16.73
C VAL A 100 0.43 -7.92 -17.34
N TYR A 101 0.82 -7.95 -18.61
CA TYR A 101 1.39 -9.15 -19.24
C TYR A 101 2.90 -9.06 -19.21
N VAL A 102 3.57 -10.07 -18.66
CA VAL A 102 5.03 -10.16 -18.66
C VAL A 102 5.47 -10.94 -19.89
N GLN A 103 6.50 -10.48 -20.60
CA GLN A 103 7.01 -11.23 -21.75
C GLN A 103 7.59 -12.59 -21.31
N SER A 104 7.42 -13.63 -22.15
CA SER A 104 7.78 -15.02 -21.86
C SER A 104 9.19 -15.20 -21.32
N ASP A 105 10.15 -14.46 -21.87
CA ASP A 105 11.58 -14.60 -21.55
C ASP A 105 11.93 -14.18 -20.11
N TYR A 106 11.00 -13.48 -19.44
CA TYR A 106 11.12 -13.01 -18.06
C TYR A 106 10.12 -13.65 -17.11
N PHE A 107 9.04 -14.24 -17.61
CA PHE A 107 7.99 -14.83 -16.78
C PHE A 107 8.54 -15.94 -15.87
N ASP A 108 9.37 -16.83 -16.42
CA ASP A 108 9.98 -17.94 -15.66
C ASP A 108 11.06 -17.49 -14.65
N LYS A 109 11.54 -16.23 -14.77
CA LYS A 109 12.48 -15.64 -13.81
C LYS A 109 11.79 -15.01 -12.62
N LEU A 110 10.47 -14.77 -12.72
CA LEU A 110 9.69 -14.25 -11.60
C LEU A 110 9.39 -15.37 -10.61
N PRO A 111 9.28 -15.05 -9.31
CA PRO A 111 8.69 -16.00 -8.37
C PRO A 111 7.27 -16.37 -8.83
N PRO A 112 6.82 -17.61 -8.56
CA PRO A 112 5.45 -18.01 -8.87
C PRO A 112 4.46 -17.06 -8.18
N SER A 113 3.31 -16.82 -8.81
CA SER A 113 2.23 -16.06 -8.18
C SER A 113 1.74 -16.76 -6.93
N GLU A 114 1.29 -15.96 -5.96
CA GLU A 114 0.63 -16.48 -4.76
C GLU A 114 -0.83 -16.80 -5.07
N GLU A 115 -1.43 -17.75 -4.34
CA GLU A 115 -2.85 -18.12 -4.51
C GLU A 115 -3.79 -16.89 -4.46
N LYS A 116 -3.51 -15.93 -3.57
CA LYS A 116 -4.28 -14.68 -3.47
C LYS A 116 -4.12 -13.77 -4.68
N GLU A 117 -2.95 -13.78 -5.32
CA GLU A 117 -2.71 -13.05 -6.57
C GLU A 117 -3.55 -13.67 -7.68
N ASP A 118 -3.55 -14.99 -7.79
CA ASP A 118 -4.31 -15.74 -8.79
C ASP A 118 -5.83 -15.56 -8.61
N ASP A 119 -6.34 -15.66 -7.38
CA ASP A 119 -7.75 -15.41 -7.05
C ASP A 119 -8.22 -14.01 -7.49
N LEU A 120 -7.34 -13.02 -7.39
CA LEU A 120 -7.64 -11.68 -7.87
C LEU A 120 -7.57 -11.62 -9.40
N LEU A 121 -6.54 -12.20 -10.01
CA LEU A 121 -6.33 -12.23 -11.46
C LEU A 121 -7.48 -12.91 -12.21
N ASP A 122 -8.15 -13.90 -11.61
CA ASP A 122 -9.36 -14.53 -12.17
C ASP A 122 -10.51 -13.55 -12.44
N MET A 123 -10.53 -12.43 -11.71
CA MET A 123 -11.49 -11.34 -11.93
C MET A 123 -10.99 -10.26 -12.89
N ALA A 124 -9.75 -10.36 -13.40
CA ALA A 124 -9.15 -9.38 -14.29
C ALA A 124 -9.71 -9.50 -15.73
N PRO A 125 -10.03 -8.38 -16.38
CA PRO A 125 -10.41 -8.41 -17.79
C PRO A 125 -9.20 -8.80 -18.66
N PHE A 126 -9.45 -9.53 -19.74
CA PHE A 126 -8.42 -9.97 -20.70
C PHE A 126 -7.28 -10.78 -20.06
N LEU A 127 -7.58 -11.62 -19.06
CA LEU A 127 -6.59 -12.51 -18.45
C LEU A 127 -5.90 -13.41 -19.51
N LYS A 128 -4.59 -13.60 -19.34
CA LYS A 128 -3.72 -14.48 -20.13
C LYS A 128 -2.79 -15.26 -19.20
N GLU A 129 -2.22 -16.35 -19.70
CA GLU A 129 -1.27 -17.19 -18.94
C GLU A 129 -0.05 -16.42 -18.41
N ASN A 130 0.40 -15.39 -19.13
CA ASN A 130 1.53 -14.56 -18.74
C ASN A 130 1.12 -13.30 -17.94
N SER A 131 -0.07 -13.32 -17.33
CA SER A 131 -0.58 -12.20 -16.52
C SER A 131 0.00 -12.22 -15.12
N ARG A 132 0.34 -11.03 -14.62
CA ARG A 132 0.76 -10.79 -13.24
C ARG A 132 0.16 -9.50 -12.71
N LEU A 133 0.11 -9.35 -11.40
CA LEU A 133 -0.11 -8.05 -10.77
C LEU A 133 1.22 -7.31 -10.70
N GLY A 134 1.37 -6.21 -11.44
CA GLY A 134 2.61 -5.43 -11.49
C GLY A 134 3.06 -4.93 -10.12
N CYS A 135 2.14 -4.76 -9.17
CA CYS A 135 2.48 -4.39 -7.81
C CYS A 135 3.12 -5.52 -6.97
N GLN A 136 3.09 -6.76 -7.44
CA GLN A 136 3.78 -7.90 -6.80
C GLN A 136 5.15 -8.19 -7.45
N ILE A 137 5.52 -7.43 -8.49
CA ILE A 137 6.81 -7.57 -9.17
C ILE A 137 7.78 -6.54 -8.61
N THR A 138 8.85 -7.05 -8.00
CA THR A 138 10.00 -6.28 -7.53
C THR A 138 11.16 -6.47 -8.48
N LEU A 139 11.78 -5.38 -8.95
CA LEU A 139 12.89 -5.45 -9.87
C LEU A 139 14.11 -6.13 -9.22
N THR A 140 14.67 -7.12 -9.89
CA THR A 140 15.93 -7.76 -9.53
C THR A 140 16.91 -7.64 -10.70
N LYS A 141 18.20 -7.89 -10.45
CA LYS A 141 19.22 -7.83 -11.52
C LYS A 141 18.96 -8.83 -12.66
N GLU A 142 18.24 -9.91 -12.39
CA GLU A 142 17.92 -10.95 -13.38
C GLU A 142 16.82 -10.52 -14.36
N LEU A 143 16.08 -9.46 -14.00
CA LEU A 143 15.02 -8.85 -14.79
C LEU A 143 15.53 -7.72 -15.68
N GLU A 144 16.84 -7.64 -15.93
CA GLU A 144 17.41 -6.66 -16.85
C GLU A 144 16.78 -6.76 -18.25
N GLY A 145 16.17 -5.67 -18.69
CA GLY A 145 15.45 -5.57 -19.95
C GLY A 145 14.02 -6.11 -19.93
N ILE A 146 13.44 -6.40 -18.74
CA ILE A 146 12.08 -6.92 -18.64
C ILE A 146 11.07 -6.06 -19.41
N GLU A 147 10.20 -6.71 -20.18
CA GLU A 147 9.10 -6.05 -20.87
C GLU A 147 7.77 -6.42 -20.22
N VAL A 148 6.99 -5.39 -19.88
CA VAL A 148 5.63 -5.52 -19.34
C VAL A 148 4.65 -4.76 -20.22
N GLN A 149 3.53 -5.39 -20.56
CA GLN A 149 2.48 -4.80 -21.38
C GLN A 149 1.22 -4.55 -20.58
N LEU A 150 0.64 -3.35 -20.72
CA LEU A 150 -0.63 -3.00 -20.13
C LEU A 150 -1.80 -3.62 -20.93
N PRO A 151 -2.81 -4.19 -20.27
CA PRO A 151 -4.02 -4.66 -20.92
C PRO A 151 -4.85 -3.48 -21.43
N LYS A 152 -5.68 -3.72 -22.45
CA LYS A 152 -6.52 -2.67 -23.08
C LYS A 152 -7.42 -1.93 -22.08
N ALA A 153 -7.92 -2.65 -21.08
CA ALA A 153 -8.67 -2.08 -19.98
C ALA A 153 -8.41 -2.90 -18.71
N THR A 154 -8.63 -2.26 -17.56
CA THR A 154 -8.50 -2.82 -16.22
C THR A 154 -9.84 -2.64 -15.49
N ARG A 155 -10.09 -3.43 -14.44
CA ARG A 155 -11.35 -3.34 -13.67
C ARG A 155 -11.33 -2.13 -12.75
N ASN A 156 -11.61 -0.95 -13.29
CA ASN A 156 -11.67 0.33 -12.56
C ASN A 156 -13.08 0.93 -12.59
N PHE A 157 -13.38 1.82 -11.63
CA PHE A 157 -14.66 2.53 -11.51
C PHE A 157 -14.83 3.66 -12.54
N TYR A 158 -13.73 4.09 -13.18
CA TYR A 158 -13.75 5.16 -14.16
C TYR A 158 -14.33 4.67 -15.50
N VAL A 159 -15.14 5.52 -16.11
CA VAL A 159 -15.56 5.40 -17.51
C VAL A 159 -14.35 5.49 -18.44
N ASP A 160 -14.36 4.71 -19.51
CA ASP A 160 -13.25 4.56 -20.46
C ASP A 160 -12.68 5.91 -20.92
N GLY A 161 -11.33 6.04 -20.90
CA GLY A 161 -10.61 7.21 -21.41
C GLY A 161 -9.97 8.13 -20.35
N HIS A 162 -10.18 7.88 -19.05
CA HIS A 162 -9.49 8.62 -17.99
C HIS A 162 -8.04 8.10 -17.81
N LYS A 163 -7.05 8.99 -17.95
CA LYS A 163 -5.66 8.68 -17.58
C LYS A 163 -5.48 8.94 -16.08
N PRO A 164 -5.18 7.91 -15.27
CA PRO A 164 -4.97 8.09 -13.84
C PRO A 164 -3.81 9.05 -13.62
N LYS A 165 -4.00 10.03 -12.73
CA LYS A 165 -2.87 10.79 -12.21
C LYS A 165 -2.34 10.04 -10.98
N PRO A 166 -1.03 9.82 -10.86
CA PRO A 166 -0.46 9.34 -9.61
C PRO A 166 -0.76 10.36 -8.50
N HIS A 167 -1.09 9.87 -7.31
CA HIS A 167 -1.36 10.68 -6.12
C HIS A 167 -0.08 11.02 -5.37
#